data_AF-A0A914CK82-F1
#
_entry.id   AF-A0A914CK82-F1
#
_cell.length_a   1.000
_cell.length_b   1.000
_cell.length_c   1.000
_cell.angle_alpha   90.00
_cell.angle_beta   90.00
_cell.angle_gamma   90.00
#
_symmetry.space_group_name_H-M   'P 1'
#
loop_
_entity.id
_entity.type
_entity.pdbx_description
1 polymer ?
#
loop_
_entity_poly.entity_id
_entity_poly.type
_entity_poly.pdbx_seq_one_letter_code
_entity_poly.pdbx_strand_id
1 'polypeptide(L)'
;MEVCQQDPNRFQSKFKHQDAKESPTSPTGANAFVTFHVKSEDIVKNVQYVQDKLVSIDSRFNTALQSIKSLHVTIIIVKITEENKENANIALKEIATMYKLLHSNMKINFKGISSFGNATLYAEPDEGSQTKLIDFYALVKERFEAHGIASLSQFSFHPHMSISVLKDKQKILSGKWDSLKSSDFEFGAEEVKDIQLCAMSLNQTTQDYDLIMAENLFE
;
A
#
# COMPACT_ATOMS: atom_id res chain seq x y z
N MET A 1 -37.60 1.65 -8.48
CA MET A 1 -36.67 1.34 -7.39
C MET A 1 -36.10 -0.03 -7.69
N GLU A 2 -35.04 -0.09 -8.50
CA GLU A 2 -34.36 -1.34 -8.84
C GLU A 2 -33.19 -1.53 -7.88
N VAL A 3 -33.29 -2.61 -7.09
CA VAL A 3 -32.23 -3.06 -6.20
C VAL A 3 -31.21 -3.77 -7.08
N CYS A 4 -30.04 -3.15 -7.25
CA CYS A 4 -28.90 -3.76 -7.93
C CYS A 4 -28.38 -4.91 -7.06
N GLN A 5 -28.82 -6.13 -7.33
CA GLN A 5 -28.26 -7.33 -6.74
C GLN A 5 -26.84 -7.51 -7.29
N GLN A 6 -25.85 -7.36 -6.42
CA GLN A 6 -24.47 -7.69 -6.74
C GLN A 6 -24.35 -9.21 -6.92
N ASP A 7 -23.92 -9.62 -8.11
CA ASP A 7 -23.69 -11.02 -8.48
C ASP A 7 -22.47 -11.58 -7.72
N PRO A 8 -22.63 -12.58 -6.83
CA PRO A 8 -21.55 -13.17 -6.04
C PRO A 8 -20.54 -13.98 -6.89
N ASN A 9 -20.82 -14.22 -8.17
CA ASN A 9 -19.97 -15.07 -9.03
C ASN A 9 -18.98 -14.31 -9.94
N ARG A 10 -18.92 -12.97 -9.87
CA ARG A 10 -17.98 -12.19 -10.70
C ARG A 10 -16.50 -12.42 -10.38
N PHE A 11 -16.20 -13.05 -9.24
CA PHE A 11 -14.83 -13.29 -8.76
C PHE A 11 -14.19 -14.62 -9.21
N GLN A 12 -14.95 -15.56 -9.79
CA GLN A 12 -14.45 -16.92 -10.01
C GLN A 12 -13.43 -17.06 -11.17
N SER A 13 -13.22 -16.05 -12.01
CA SER A 13 -12.49 -16.24 -13.28
C SER A 13 -11.06 -15.68 -13.35
N LYS A 14 -10.46 -15.16 -12.27
CA LYS A 14 -9.15 -14.46 -12.36
C LYS A 14 -7.92 -15.24 -11.91
N PHE A 15 -8.06 -16.43 -11.33
CA PHE A 15 -6.92 -17.29 -11.03
C PHE A 15 -6.54 -18.13 -12.25
N LYS A 16 -6.04 -17.47 -13.30
CA LYS A 16 -5.14 -18.16 -14.23
C LYS A 16 -3.73 -17.96 -13.70
N HIS A 17 -3.13 -19.05 -13.25
CA HIS A 17 -1.69 -19.12 -12.97
C HIS A 17 -0.94 -18.56 -14.18
N GLN A 18 -0.36 -17.38 -14.01
CA GLN A 18 0.74 -16.90 -14.81
C GLN A 18 1.87 -16.67 -13.84
N ASP A 19 3.01 -17.32 -14.10
CA ASP A 19 4.25 -17.15 -13.35
C ASP A 19 4.66 -15.68 -13.41
N ALA A 20 4.24 -14.91 -12.41
CA ALA A 20 4.71 -13.56 -12.19
C ALA A 20 6.17 -13.69 -11.78
N LYS A 21 7.06 -13.21 -12.65
CA LYS A 21 8.49 -13.18 -12.41
C LYS A 21 8.75 -12.41 -11.12
N GLU A 22 9.16 -13.12 -10.06
CA GLU A 22 9.42 -12.57 -8.73
C GLU A 22 10.33 -11.34 -8.86
N SER A 23 9.89 -10.21 -8.31
CA SER A 23 10.76 -9.05 -8.12
C SER A 23 11.77 -9.37 -7.01
N PRO A 24 13.05 -8.94 -7.10
CA PRO A 24 14.10 -9.35 -6.16
C PRO A 24 13.95 -8.86 -4.70
N THR A 25 12.78 -8.34 -4.31
CA THR A 25 12.53 -7.70 -3.01
C THR A 25 11.27 -8.20 -2.29
N SER A 26 10.46 -9.09 -2.89
CA SER A 26 9.31 -9.67 -2.18
C SER A 26 9.79 -10.81 -1.27
N PRO A 27 9.42 -10.84 0.02
CA PRO A 27 9.66 -12.00 0.88
C PRO A 27 9.18 -13.28 0.18
N THR A 28 9.97 -14.34 0.21
CA THR A 28 9.72 -15.58 -0.54
C THR A 28 8.27 -16.05 -0.36
N GLY A 29 7.52 -16.14 -1.47
CA GLY A 29 6.14 -16.62 -1.49
C GLY A 29 5.05 -15.60 -1.13
N ALA A 30 5.39 -14.33 -0.88
CA ALA A 30 4.39 -13.27 -0.76
C ALA A 30 3.63 -13.06 -2.07
N ASN A 31 2.32 -12.91 -1.98
CA ASN A 31 1.46 -12.63 -3.14
C ASN A 31 0.36 -11.62 -2.84
N ALA A 32 0.31 -11.10 -1.62
CA ALA A 32 -0.71 -10.19 -1.16
C ALA A 32 -0.18 -9.29 -0.04
N PHE A 33 -0.88 -8.22 0.21
CA PHE A 33 -0.62 -7.33 1.34
C PHE A 33 -1.89 -6.64 1.80
N VAL A 34 -1.88 -6.24 3.07
CA VAL A 34 -2.94 -5.45 3.68
C VAL A 34 -2.54 -3.99 3.62
N THR A 35 -3.48 -3.12 3.27
CA THR A 35 -3.21 -1.71 3.00
C THR A 35 -4.40 -0.83 3.33
N PHE A 36 -4.18 0.48 3.32
CA PHE A 36 -5.23 1.47 3.07
C PHE A 36 -4.77 2.39 1.95
N HIS A 37 -5.71 2.81 1.10
CA HIS A 37 -5.43 3.74 0.02
C HIS A 37 -5.40 5.19 0.50
N VAL A 38 -4.54 5.99 -0.12
CA VAL A 38 -4.40 7.42 0.15
C VAL A 38 -5.10 8.17 -0.98
N LYS A 39 -6.23 8.80 -0.65
CA LYS A 39 -7.16 9.40 -1.63
C LYS A 39 -7.29 10.93 -1.47
N SER A 40 -6.73 11.51 -0.41
CA SER A 40 -6.75 12.95 -0.12
C SER A 40 -6.23 13.77 -1.29
N GLU A 41 -7.03 14.74 -1.75
CA GLU A 41 -6.72 15.58 -2.91
C GLU A 41 -5.42 16.38 -2.71
N ASP A 42 -5.16 16.85 -1.48
CA ASP A 42 -3.93 17.57 -1.15
C ASP A 42 -2.71 16.66 -1.30
N ILE A 43 -2.80 15.43 -0.79
CA ILE A 43 -1.71 14.46 -0.91
C ILE A 43 -1.48 14.12 -2.38
N VAL A 44 -2.54 13.81 -3.14
CA VAL A 44 -2.45 13.50 -4.57
C VAL A 44 -1.75 14.61 -5.33
N LYS A 45 -2.16 15.86 -5.11
CA LYS A 45 -1.56 17.04 -5.75
C LYS A 45 -0.09 17.20 -5.40
N ASN A 46 0.27 17.02 -4.14
CA ASN A 46 1.65 17.19 -3.66
C ASN A 46 2.56 16.04 -4.10
N VAL A 47 2.05 14.81 -4.18
CA VAL A 47 2.76 13.67 -4.79
C VAL A 47 3.02 13.95 -6.28
N GLN A 48 2.01 14.39 -7.03
CA GLN A 48 2.19 14.73 -8.45
C GLN A 48 3.25 15.82 -8.63
N TYR A 49 3.26 16.84 -7.78
CA TYR A 49 4.31 17.88 -7.79
C TYR A 49 5.71 17.28 -7.62
N VAL A 50 5.91 16.37 -6.66
CA VAL A 50 7.21 15.70 -6.47
C VAL A 50 7.55 14.81 -7.66
N GLN A 51 6.59 14.09 -8.25
CA GLN A 51 6.78 13.27 -9.45
C GLN A 51 7.19 14.12 -10.66
N ASP A 52 6.59 15.28 -10.86
CA ASP A 52 6.95 16.20 -11.93
C ASP A 52 8.39 16.73 -11.76
N LYS A 53 8.81 16.97 -10.51
CA LYS A 53 10.21 17.32 -10.20
C LYS A 53 11.17 16.17 -10.51
N LEU A 54 10.81 14.92 -10.18
CA LEU A 54 11.62 13.75 -10.56
C LEU A 54 11.82 13.67 -12.07
N VAL A 55 10.74 13.77 -12.84
CA VAL A 55 10.80 13.72 -14.31
C VAL A 55 11.62 14.89 -14.88
N SER A 56 11.56 16.06 -14.26
CA SER A 56 12.37 17.23 -14.64
C SER A 56 13.87 17.02 -14.38
N ILE A 57 14.23 16.25 -13.33
CA ILE A 57 15.61 15.86 -13.05
C ILE A 57 16.11 14.84 -14.08
N ASP A 58 15.30 13.84 -14.40
CA ASP A 58 15.60 12.83 -15.42
C ASP A 58 14.31 12.19 -15.97
N SER A 59 14.08 12.30 -17.27
CA SER A 59 12.84 11.82 -17.89
C SER A 59 12.63 10.31 -17.75
N ARG A 60 13.69 9.54 -17.46
CA ARG A 60 13.60 8.08 -17.24
C ARG A 60 12.79 7.73 -15.98
N PHE A 61 12.62 8.66 -15.03
CA PHE A 61 11.77 8.46 -13.86
C PHE A 61 10.31 8.19 -14.21
N ASN A 62 9.82 8.62 -15.39
CA ASN A 62 8.43 8.45 -15.80
C ASN A 62 7.95 6.98 -15.77
N THR A 63 8.87 6.03 -15.91
CA THR A 63 8.58 4.58 -15.88
C THR A 63 8.76 3.93 -14.50
N ALA A 64 9.00 4.74 -13.47
CA ALA A 64 9.22 4.31 -12.08
C ALA A 64 8.31 5.05 -11.09
N LEU A 65 7.42 5.93 -11.56
CA LEU A 65 6.48 6.65 -10.71
C LEU A 65 5.43 5.69 -10.15
N GLN A 66 5.09 5.85 -8.87
CA GLN A 66 3.91 5.20 -8.31
C GLN A 66 2.66 5.79 -8.98
N SER A 67 1.70 4.94 -9.35
CA SER A 67 0.43 5.44 -9.90
C SER A 67 -0.31 6.24 -8.83
N ILE A 68 -0.74 7.46 -9.19
CA ILE A 68 -1.54 8.32 -8.31
C ILE A 68 -2.82 7.62 -7.84
N LYS A 69 -3.37 6.73 -8.67
CA LYS A 69 -4.62 5.99 -8.37
C LYS A 69 -4.42 4.86 -7.36
N SER A 70 -3.18 4.44 -7.12
CA SER A 70 -2.84 3.36 -6.20
C SER A 70 -1.83 3.80 -5.14
N LEU A 71 -1.86 5.08 -4.75
CA LEU A 71 -1.14 5.54 -3.57
C LEU A 71 -1.73 4.84 -2.33
N HIS A 72 -0.85 4.27 -1.52
CA HIS A 72 -1.26 3.45 -0.39
C HIS A 72 -0.14 3.32 0.64
N VAL A 73 -0.50 2.87 1.84
CA VAL A 73 0.47 2.43 2.88
C VAL A 73 0.29 0.95 3.11
N THR A 74 1.31 0.17 2.77
CA THR A 74 1.33 -1.27 3.08
C THR A 74 1.48 -1.45 4.59
N ILE A 75 0.58 -2.21 5.21
CA ILE A 75 0.58 -2.54 6.63
C ILE A 75 1.31 -3.87 6.88
N ILE A 76 0.82 -4.98 6.31
CA ILE A 76 1.50 -6.28 6.36
C ILE A 76 1.60 -6.90 4.98
N ILE A 77 2.68 -7.65 4.73
CA ILE A 77 2.84 -8.50 3.55
C ILE A 77 2.52 -9.93 3.95
N VAL A 78 1.74 -10.65 3.14
CA VAL A 78 1.25 -12.00 3.47
C VAL A 78 1.26 -12.92 2.25
N LYS A 79 1.09 -14.22 2.52
CA LYS A 79 0.78 -15.23 1.50
C LYS A 79 -0.65 -15.71 1.67
N ILE A 80 -1.46 -15.48 0.64
CA ILE A 80 -2.84 -15.97 0.55
C ILE A 80 -2.88 -17.18 -0.37
N THR A 81 -3.47 -18.27 0.12
CA THR A 81 -3.79 -19.49 -0.62
C THR A 81 -5.31 -19.60 -0.72
N GLU A 82 -5.82 -20.48 -1.58
CA GLU A 82 -7.27 -20.74 -1.63
C GLU A 82 -7.82 -21.24 -0.28
N GLU A 83 -7.00 -21.95 0.51
CA GLU A 83 -7.38 -22.50 1.81
C GLU A 83 -7.53 -21.43 2.89
N ASN A 84 -6.70 -20.39 2.89
CA ASN A 84 -6.69 -19.36 3.94
C ASN A 84 -7.40 -18.05 3.54
N LYS A 85 -7.91 -17.97 2.31
CA LYS A 85 -8.57 -16.78 1.78
C LYS A 85 -9.77 -16.34 2.62
N GLU A 86 -10.60 -17.29 3.06
CA GLU A 86 -11.75 -16.95 3.91
C GLU A 86 -11.31 -16.47 5.29
N ASN A 87 -10.29 -17.09 5.88
CA ASN A 87 -9.70 -16.63 7.15
C ASN A 87 -9.15 -15.20 7.04
N ALA A 88 -8.54 -14.84 5.91
CA ALA A 88 -8.08 -13.47 5.65
C ALA A 88 -9.25 -12.48 5.61
N ASN A 89 -10.38 -12.86 4.98
CA ASN A 89 -11.58 -12.04 4.95
C ASN A 89 -12.19 -11.85 6.35
N ILE A 90 -12.21 -12.90 7.17
CA ILE A 90 -12.69 -12.85 8.55
C ILE A 90 -11.80 -11.92 9.38
N ALA A 91 -10.47 -12.08 9.29
CA ALA A 91 -9.52 -11.19 9.98
C ALA A 91 -9.74 -9.72 9.59
N LEU A 92 -9.95 -9.43 8.30
CA LEU A 92 -10.18 -8.07 7.80
C LEU A 92 -11.49 -7.46 8.36
N LYS A 93 -12.56 -8.25 8.46
CA LYS A 93 -13.85 -7.84 9.07
C LYS A 93 -13.73 -7.59 10.58
N GLU A 94 -12.99 -8.44 11.29
CA GLU A 94 -12.72 -8.27 12.72
C GLU A 94 -11.95 -6.97 12.96
N ILE A 95 -10.91 -6.70 12.17
CA ILE A 95 -10.14 -5.45 12.24
C ILE A 95 -11.06 -4.25 12.05
N ALA A 96 -11.89 -4.24 11.01
CA ALA A 96 -12.83 -3.13 10.76
C ALA A 96 -13.80 -2.92 11.93
N THR A 97 -14.31 -4.00 12.52
CA THR A 97 -15.19 -3.95 13.69
C THR A 97 -14.47 -3.42 14.92
N MET A 98 -13.28 -3.91 15.22
CA MET A 98 -12.46 -3.45 16.35
C MET A 98 -12.07 -1.98 16.19
N TYR A 99 -11.72 -1.59 14.97
CA TYR A 99 -11.35 -0.23 14.64
C TYR A 99 -12.51 0.72 14.91
N LYS A 100 -13.72 0.39 14.44
CA LYS A 100 -14.95 1.15 14.74
C LYS A 100 -15.23 1.32 16.24
N LEU A 101 -14.92 0.30 17.05
CA LEU A 101 -15.15 0.33 18.49
C LEU A 101 -14.09 1.13 19.27
N LEU A 102 -12.84 1.13 18.80
CA LEU A 102 -11.70 1.66 19.53
C LEU A 102 -11.21 3.02 19.03
N HIS A 103 -11.39 3.32 17.74
CA HIS A 103 -10.76 4.45 17.07
C HIS A 103 -11.71 5.04 16.03
N SER A 104 -12.46 6.07 16.39
CA SER A 104 -13.47 6.59 15.47
C SER A 104 -12.92 7.44 14.32
N ASN A 105 -11.63 7.83 14.27
CA ASN A 105 -11.07 8.68 13.21
C ASN A 105 -9.52 8.67 13.14
N MET A 106 -8.86 7.70 12.47
CA MET A 106 -7.41 7.75 12.23
C MET A 106 -7.11 8.67 11.08
N LYS A 107 -6.46 9.78 11.42
CA LYS A 107 -5.87 10.71 10.47
C LYS A 107 -4.35 10.55 10.46
N ILE A 108 -3.79 10.31 9.29
CA ILE A 108 -2.37 10.13 9.01
C ILE A 108 -1.86 11.34 8.25
N ASN A 109 -0.98 12.12 8.86
CA ASN A 109 -0.31 13.24 8.19
C ASN A 109 1.00 12.75 7.57
N PHE A 110 1.21 13.08 6.29
CA PHE A 110 2.47 12.83 5.61
C PHE A 110 3.30 14.10 5.56
N LYS A 111 4.48 14.03 6.17
CA LYS A 111 5.47 15.09 6.25
C LYS A 111 6.86 14.50 6.10
N GLY A 112 7.52 14.90 5.04
CA GLY A 112 8.88 14.50 4.71
C GLY A 112 8.97 13.61 3.48
N ILE A 113 10.11 13.72 2.80
CA ILE A 113 10.50 12.97 1.61
C ILE A 113 11.82 12.27 1.93
N SER A 114 11.80 10.95 1.84
CA SER A 114 12.93 10.09 2.19
C SER A 114 13.07 8.94 1.19
N SER A 115 14.05 8.07 1.39
CA SER A 115 14.32 6.96 0.48
C SER A 115 14.83 5.70 1.17
N PHE A 116 14.43 4.53 0.68
CA PHE A 116 15.01 3.25 1.10
C PHE A 116 16.13 2.85 0.14
N GLY A 117 17.35 2.91 0.66
CA GLY A 117 18.56 2.62 -0.12
C GLY A 117 18.52 3.33 -1.47
N ASN A 118 18.70 2.54 -2.53
CA ASN A 118 18.81 3.04 -3.90
C ASN A 118 17.58 2.71 -4.76
N ALA A 119 16.42 2.41 -4.16
CA ALA A 119 15.29 1.84 -4.90
C ALA A 119 13.99 2.60 -4.75
N THR A 120 13.66 3.10 -3.56
CA THR A 120 12.32 3.67 -3.32
C THR A 120 12.44 5.08 -2.77
N LEU A 121 11.76 6.04 -3.40
CA LEU A 121 11.47 7.36 -2.84
C LEU A 121 10.06 7.35 -2.26
N TYR A 122 9.88 7.85 -1.04
CA TYR A 122 8.61 7.79 -0.33
C TYR A 122 8.34 9.03 0.51
N ALA A 123 7.07 9.24 0.81
CA ALA A 123 6.60 10.19 1.81
C ALA A 123 6.59 9.55 3.19
N GLU A 124 7.15 10.25 4.18
CA GLU A 124 7.15 9.85 5.59
C GLU A 124 5.89 10.35 6.29
N PRO A 125 5.28 9.55 7.19
CA PRO A 125 4.33 10.10 8.14
C PRO A 125 5.04 10.94 9.20
N ASP A 126 4.35 11.94 9.75
CA ASP A 126 4.86 12.66 10.94
C ASP A 126 4.97 11.72 12.16
N GLU A 127 5.70 12.12 13.21
CA GLU A 127 5.95 11.28 14.39
C GLU A 127 4.66 10.74 15.03
N GLY A 128 3.63 11.60 15.17
CA GLY A 128 2.35 11.19 15.73
C GLY A 128 1.60 10.18 14.85
N SER A 129 1.71 10.31 13.53
CA SER A 129 1.11 9.38 12.56
C SER A 129 1.90 8.08 12.46
N GLN A 130 3.22 8.12 12.64
CA GLN A 130 4.05 6.93 12.74
C GLN A 130 3.61 6.07 13.93
N THR A 131 3.41 6.66 15.12
CA THR A 131 2.92 5.93 16.29
C THR A 131 1.56 5.25 16.01
N LYS A 132 0.59 5.99 15.45
CA LYS A 132 -0.73 5.43 15.10
C LYS A 132 -0.62 4.26 14.12
N LEU A 133 0.26 4.37 13.13
CA LEU A 133 0.47 3.31 12.14
C LEU A 133 1.15 2.08 12.74
N ILE A 134 2.05 2.25 13.71
CA ILE A 134 2.67 1.14 14.43
C ILE A 134 1.62 0.37 15.25
N ASP A 135 0.75 1.09 15.95
CA ASP A 135 -0.35 0.47 16.71
C ASP A 135 -1.32 -0.27 15.77
N PHE A 136 -1.67 0.36 14.65
CA PHE A 136 -2.53 -0.25 13.63
C PHE A 136 -1.87 -1.49 13.00
N TYR A 137 -0.58 -1.42 12.69
CA TYR A 137 0.21 -2.56 12.22
C TYR A 137 0.17 -3.72 13.22
N ALA A 138 0.36 -3.45 14.51
CA ALA A 138 0.34 -4.47 15.54
C ALA A 138 -1.02 -5.17 15.60
N LEU A 139 -2.12 -4.40 15.58
CA LEU A 139 -3.48 -4.94 15.52
C LEU A 139 -3.70 -5.81 14.29
N VAL A 140 -3.36 -5.31 13.09
CA VAL A 140 -3.55 -6.03 11.84
C VAL A 140 -2.74 -7.32 11.81
N LYS A 141 -1.48 -7.26 12.22
CA LYS A 141 -0.60 -8.44 12.31
C LYS A 141 -1.16 -9.48 13.28
N GLU A 142 -1.55 -9.06 14.48
CA GLU A 142 -2.11 -9.96 15.50
C GLU A 142 -3.37 -10.67 14.99
N ARG A 143 -4.28 -9.93 14.33
CA ARG A 143 -5.51 -10.51 13.78
C ARG A 143 -5.23 -11.51 12.67
N PHE A 144 -4.36 -11.19 11.71
CA PHE A 144 -4.00 -12.14 10.66
C PHE A 144 -3.32 -13.39 11.23
N GLU A 145 -2.44 -13.24 12.22
CA GLU A 145 -1.76 -14.36 12.87
C GLU A 145 -2.71 -15.26 13.67
N ALA A 146 -3.71 -14.68 14.35
CA ALA A 146 -4.77 -15.43 15.03
C ALA A 146 -5.60 -16.30 14.06
N HIS A 147 -5.67 -15.90 12.79
CA HIS A 147 -6.34 -16.60 11.70
C HIS A 147 -5.40 -17.51 10.89
N GLY A 148 -4.17 -17.75 11.40
CA GLY A 148 -3.20 -18.67 10.80
C GLY A 148 -2.41 -18.09 9.63
N ILE A 149 -2.41 -16.77 9.45
CA ILE A 149 -1.74 -16.08 8.34
C ILE A 149 -0.60 -15.22 8.89
N ALA A 150 0.63 -15.73 8.80
CA ALA A 150 1.80 -15.00 9.27
C ALA A 150 2.17 -13.82 8.36
N SER A 151 2.59 -12.72 8.97
CA SER A 151 3.25 -11.64 8.23
C SER A 151 4.62 -12.10 7.72
N LEU A 152 4.92 -11.78 6.47
CA LEU A 152 6.19 -12.10 5.81
C LEU A 152 7.20 -10.94 5.83
N SER A 153 6.91 -9.84 6.55
CA SER A 153 7.86 -8.73 6.65
C SER A 153 9.17 -9.19 7.29
N GLN A 154 10.28 -9.05 6.56
CA GLN A 154 11.62 -9.41 7.06
C GLN A 154 12.24 -8.31 7.92
N PHE A 155 11.66 -7.11 7.91
CA PHE A 155 12.17 -5.92 8.59
C PHE A 155 11.14 -5.36 9.56
N SER A 156 11.64 -4.53 10.49
CA SER A 156 10.78 -3.68 11.32
C SER A 156 9.83 -2.87 10.45
N PHE A 157 8.57 -2.78 10.87
CA PHE A 157 7.58 -1.99 10.16
C PHE A 157 8.00 -0.51 10.11
N HIS A 158 8.22 0.00 8.90
CA HIS A 158 8.51 1.40 8.64
C HIS A 158 7.36 1.97 7.80
N PRO A 159 6.40 2.68 8.39
CA PRO A 159 5.26 3.20 7.65
C PRO A 159 5.73 4.24 6.62
N HIS A 160 5.28 4.08 5.37
CA HIS A 160 5.62 4.99 4.28
C HIS A 160 4.59 4.90 3.16
N MET A 161 4.50 5.96 2.35
CA MET A 161 3.77 5.96 1.09
C MET A 161 4.75 6.14 -0.07
N SER A 162 4.89 5.13 -0.92
CA SER A 162 5.82 5.17 -2.05
C SER A 162 5.41 6.22 -3.08
N ILE A 163 6.37 7.04 -3.51
CA ILE A 163 6.21 8.05 -4.58
C ILE A 163 6.78 7.52 -5.89
N SER A 164 7.90 6.80 -5.81
CA SER A 164 8.57 6.16 -6.94
C SER A 164 9.34 4.93 -6.49
N VAL A 165 9.30 3.87 -7.29
CA VAL A 165 10.02 2.61 -7.06
C VAL A 165 10.83 2.26 -8.31
N LEU A 166 12.15 2.29 -8.19
CA LEU A 166 13.09 1.91 -9.24
C LEU A 166 13.20 0.40 -9.36
N LYS A 167 13.05 -0.10 -10.59
CA LYS A 167 13.39 -1.47 -10.95
C LYS A 167 14.90 -1.59 -11.14
N ASP A 168 15.43 -2.81 -11.18
CA ASP A 168 16.88 -3.05 -11.23
C ASP A 168 17.61 -2.25 -12.33
N LYS A 169 17.02 -2.16 -13.53
CA LYS A 169 17.59 -1.40 -14.66
C LYS A 169 17.58 0.12 -14.46
N GLN A 170 16.79 0.62 -13.52
CA GLN A 170 16.61 2.04 -13.22
C GLN A 170 17.41 2.48 -11.98
N LYS A 171 18.08 1.58 -11.25
CA LYS A 171 18.86 1.90 -10.03
C LYS A 171 19.94 2.97 -10.24
N ILE A 172 20.39 3.18 -11.48
CA ILE A 172 21.26 4.29 -11.89
C ILE A 172 20.66 5.69 -11.62
N LEU A 173 19.34 5.78 -11.37
CA LEU A 173 18.64 7.02 -11.09
C LEU A 173 18.60 7.37 -9.59
N SER A 174 18.92 6.43 -8.72
CA SER A 174 18.72 6.55 -7.26
C SER A 174 19.30 7.81 -6.63
N GLY A 175 20.55 8.18 -6.89
CA GLY A 175 21.13 9.41 -6.31
C GLY A 175 20.57 10.71 -6.87
N LYS A 176 19.79 10.66 -7.96
CA LYS A 176 19.31 11.87 -8.63
C LYS A 176 18.19 12.58 -7.88
N TRP A 177 17.48 11.88 -7.01
CA TRP A 177 16.39 12.46 -6.20
C TRP A 177 16.87 13.02 -4.86
N ASP A 178 18.17 13.00 -4.55
CA ASP A 178 18.67 13.42 -3.24
C ASP A 178 18.35 14.89 -2.93
N SER A 179 18.28 15.75 -3.94
CA SER A 179 17.87 17.15 -3.79
C SER A 179 16.38 17.34 -3.45
N LEU A 180 15.56 16.30 -3.58
CA LEU A 180 14.14 16.32 -3.22
C LEU A 180 13.89 15.84 -1.79
N LYS A 181 14.87 15.22 -1.13
CA LYS A 181 14.74 14.81 0.27
C LYS A 181 14.55 16.03 1.15
N SER A 182 13.59 15.95 2.07
CA SER A 182 13.22 17.06 2.94
C SER A 182 12.47 16.53 4.14
N SER A 183 12.75 16.99 5.36
CA SER A 183 11.93 16.68 6.54
C SER A 183 10.68 17.56 6.65
N ASP A 184 10.63 18.65 5.89
CA ASP A 184 9.67 19.74 6.11
C ASP A 184 8.58 19.80 5.03
N PHE A 185 8.71 19.01 3.96
CA PHE A 185 7.73 18.98 2.89
C PHE A 185 6.43 18.33 3.39
N GLU A 186 5.35 19.10 3.42
CA GLU A 186 4.03 18.64 3.87
C GLU A 186 3.19 18.19 2.68
N PHE A 187 2.84 16.90 2.67
CA PHE A 187 1.96 16.35 1.64
C PHE A 187 0.48 16.59 1.97
N GLY A 188 0.15 16.65 3.26
CA GLY A 188 -1.23 16.75 3.74
C GLY A 188 -1.59 15.55 4.60
N ALA A 189 -2.89 15.27 4.71
CA ALA A 189 -3.40 14.25 5.61
C ALA A 189 -4.45 13.36 4.97
N GLU A 190 -4.39 12.07 5.28
CA GLU A 190 -5.35 11.04 4.89
C GLU A 190 -6.22 10.69 6.09
N GLU A 191 -7.53 10.65 5.88
CA GLU A 191 -8.47 10.04 6.80
C GLU A 191 -8.64 8.56 6.41
N VAL A 192 -8.23 7.64 7.28
CA VAL A 192 -8.28 6.21 6.98
C VAL A 192 -9.69 5.68 7.22
N LYS A 193 -10.39 5.35 6.13
CA LYS A 193 -11.80 4.92 6.13
C LYS A 193 -12.01 3.44 5.86
N ASP A 194 -10.98 2.80 5.33
CA ASP A 194 -11.04 1.43 4.86
C ASP A 194 -9.74 0.68 5.16
N ILE A 195 -9.86 -0.64 5.18
CA ILE A 195 -8.72 -1.56 5.13
C ILE A 195 -8.97 -2.57 4.02
N GLN A 196 -7.92 -2.82 3.24
CA GLN A 196 -8.00 -3.61 2.02
C GLN A 196 -6.95 -4.72 2.03
N LEU A 197 -7.31 -5.85 1.44
CA LEU A 197 -6.40 -6.93 1.11
C LEU A 197 -6.19 -6.93 -0.40
N CYS A 198 -4.96 -6.66 -0.83
CA CYS A 198 -4.59 -6.46 -2.22
C CYS A 198 -3.65 -7.56 -2.71
N ALA A 199 -3.83 -8.02 -3.96
CA ALA A 199 -2.91 -8.96 -4.60
C ALA A 199 -1.70 -8.23 -5.22
N MET A 200 -0.51 -8.80 -5.04
CA MET A 200 0.76 -8.35 -5.64
C MET A 200 0.88 -8.72 -7.12
N SER A 201 -0.20 -8.57 -7.91
CA SER A 201 -0.20 -8.86 -9.33
C SER A 201 -0.23 -7.56 -10.13
N LEU A 202 0.67 -7.41 -11.10
CA LEU A 202 0.55 -6.38 -12.13
C LEU A 202 -0.77 -6.57 -12.89
N ASN A 203 -1.65 -5.58 -12.81
CA ASN A 203 -2.81 -5.54 -13.70
C ASN A 203 -2.30 -5.20 -15.11
N GLN A 204 -2.32 -6.18 -16.03
CA GLN A 204 -1.83 -6.02 -17.40
C GLN A 204 -2.57 -4.93 -18.19
N THR A 205 -3.80 -4.60 -17.79
CA THR A 205 -4.64 -3.60 -18.47
C THR A 205 -4.42 -2.17 -17.96
N THR A 206 -4.09 -1.98 -16.69
CA THR A 206 -3.94 -0.62 -16.11
C THR A 206 -2.51 -0.27 -15.76
N GLN A 207 -1.60 -1.25 -15.74
CA GLN A 207 -0.25 -1.13 -15.18
C GLN A 207 -0.22 -0.66 -13.71
N ASP A 208 -1.38 -0.63 -13.05
CA ASP A 208 -1.45 -0.39 -11.63
C ASP A 208 -1.07 -1.69 -10.89
N TYR A 209 -0.34 -1.51 -9.81
CA TYR A 209 -0.25 -2.52 -8.78
C TYR A 209 -1.59 -2.54 -8.03
N ASP A 210 -2.00 -3.72 -7.59
CA ASP A 210 -3.05 -3.98 -6.59
C ASP A 210 -4.44 -4.28 -7.17
N LEU A 211 -4.74 -5.58 -7.30
CA LEU A 211 -6.12 -6.02 -7.40
C LEU A 211 -6.68 -6.16 -5.99
N ILE A 212 -7.70 -5.35 -5.66
CA ILE A 212 -8.43 -5.47 -4.39
C ILE A 212 -9.09 -6.85 -4.36
N MET A 213 -8.66 -7.70 -3.43
CA MET A 213 -9.24 -9.01 -3.17
C MET A 213 -10.40 -8.92 -2.19
N ALA A 214 -10.28 -8.04 -1.19
CA ALA A 214 -11.32 -7.73 -0.22
C ALA A 214 -11.11 -6.31 0.33
N GLU A 215 -12.19 -5.67 0.74
CA GLU A 215 -12.24 -4.33 1.31
C GLU A 215 -13.29 -4.30 2.42
N ASN A 216 -12.97 -3.67 3.54
CA ASN A 216 -13.93 -3.39 4.61
C ASN A 216 -13.84 -1.93 5.01
N LEU A 217 -14.99 -1.26 5.02
CA LEU A 217 -15.13 0.11 5.51
C LEU A 217 -15.22 0.11 7.04
N PHE A 218 -14.77 1.19 7.65
CA PHE A 218 -14.92 1.43 9.09
C PHE A 218 -16.25 2.07 9.48
N GLU A 219 -17.11 2.39 8.50
CA GLU A 219 -18.41 3.08 8.66
C GLU A 219 -19.50 2.25 9.36
#